data_AF-A0A3N4SN24-F1
#
_entry.id   AF-A0A3N4SN24-F1
#
_cell.length_a   1.000
_cell.length_b   1.000
_cell.length_c   1.000
_cell.angle_alpha   90.00
_cell.angle_beta   90.00
_cell.angle_gamma   90.00
#
_symmetry.space_group_name_H-M   'P 1'
#
loop_
_entity.id
_entity.type
_entity.pdbx_description
1 polymer ?
#
loop_
_entity_poly.entity_id
_entity_poly.type
_entity_poly.pdbx_seq_one_letter_code
_entity_poly.pdbx_strand_id
1 'polypeptide(L)'
;MDARATESFYVPSDGSKDRFVPPPGRMPRLHLIEYQGDLRLCEDETGLLVGPTDQRLHLAGLYATNLRGERYYAKAAREADLRPGRLVRLVPEPDNPNDPNALAVYPEQGPGPVGYVNKAKARSWSKVLAQGVRLRTITLRGTGPGKPCDAVAVLAADPRVIDHMLSPRPIGLPTPVFLRSH
;
A
#
# COMPACT_ATOMS: atom_id res chain seq x y z
N MET A 1 22.89 -15.48 -30.22
CA MET A 1 21.48 -15.84 -29.94
C MET A 1 21.08 -15.07 -28.70
N ASP A 2 20.37 -13.98 -28.89
CA ASP A 2 20.04 -13.01 -27.84
C ASP A 2 19.15 -13.63 -26.77
N ALA A 3 19.61 -13.58 -25.53
CA ALA A 3 18.75 -13.72 -24.37
C ALA A 3 17.82 -12.50 -24.35
N ARG A 4 16.58 -12.66 -24.83
CA ARG A 4 15.52 -11.69 -24.53
C ARG A 4 15.42 -11.61 -23.01
N ALA A 5 15.97 -10.54 -22.43
CA ALA A 5 15.73 -10.20 -21.05
C ALA A 5 14.21 -10.19 -20.86
N THR A 6 13.71 -11.04 -19.96
CA THR A 6 12.30 -11.06 -19.61
C THR A 6 11.97 -9.66 -19.11
N GLU A 7 11.14 -8.93 -19.85
CA GLU A 7 10.83 -7.54 -19.52
C GLU A 7 10.11 -7.54 -18.18
N SER A 8 10.81 -7.12 -17.12
CA SER A 8 10.25 -7.08 -15.77
C SER A 8 9.18 -6.00 -15.75
N PHE A 9 7.95 -6.36 -15.40
CA PHE A 9 6.90 -5.37 -15.16
C PHE A 9 7.15 -4.53 -13.90
N TYR A 10 8.14 -4.87 -13.09
CA TYR A 10 8.42 -4.24 -11.82
C TYR A 10 9.70 -3.42 -11.84
N VAL A 11 9.68 -2.33 -11.07
CA VAL A 11 10.86 -1.51 -10.78
C VAL A 11 11.97 -2.39 -10.16
N PRO A 12 13.20 -2.36 -10.69
CA PRO A 12 14.33 -3.07 -10.11
C PRO A 12 14.63 -2.61 -8.69
N SER A 13 14.91 -3.56 -7.79
CA SER A 13 15.15 -3.30 -6.37
C SER A 13 16.54 -2.73 -6.05
N ASP A 14 17.46 -2.73 -7.02
CA ASP A 14 18.87 -2.32 -6.92
C ASP A 14 19.14 -0.87 -7.34
N GLY A 15 18.11 -0.12 -7.75
CA GLY A 15 18.21 1.30 -8.10
C GLY A 15 18.36 2.24 -6.89
N SER A 16 18.46 3.55 -7.16
CA SER A 16 18.65 4.56 -6.12
C SER A 16 17.66 4.46 -4.96
N LYS A 17 18.14 4.66 -3.74
CA LYS A 17 17.33 4.54 -2.51
C LYS A 17 16.25 5.62 -2.41
N ASP A 18 16.49 6.78 -3.00
CA ASP A 18 15.61 7.94 -3.02
C ASP A 18 14.71 8.01 -4.26
N ARG A 19 14.67 6.97 -5.09
CA ARG A 19 13.93 6.93 -6.37
C ARG A 19 12.49 7.45 -6.30
N PHE A 20 11.80 7.21 -5.18
CA PHE A 20 10.41 7.61 -4.98
C PHE A 20 10.24 8.85 -4.09
N VAL A 21 11.33 9.39 -3.55
CA VAL A 21 11.30 10.56 -2.66
C VAL A 21 11.07 11.80 -3.51
N PRO A 22 9.95 12.51 -3.34
CA PRO A 22 9.72 13.73 -4.11
C PRO A 22 10.64 14.85 -3.63
N PRO A 23 11.01 15.80 -4.51
CA PRO A 23 11.60 17.06 -4.08
C PRO A 23 10.71 17.80 -3.07
N PRO A 24 11.26 18.66 -2.20
CA PRO A 24 10.48 19.44 -1.25
C PRO A 24 9.30 20.17 -1.91
N GLY A 25 8.11 20.05 -1.33
CA GLY A 25 6.88 20.67 -1.83
C GLY A 25 6.27 20.01 -3.07
N ARG A 26 6.80 18.87 -3.54
CA ARG A 26 6.24 18.10 -4.67
C ARG A 26 5.59 16.81 -4.17
N MET A 27 4.69 16.25 -4.99
CA MET A 27 4.10 14.94 -4.74
C MET A 27 4.98 13.83 -5.33
N PRO A 28 4.96 12.60 -4.77
CA PRO A 28 5.63 11.45 -5.35
C PRO A 28 5.18 11.22 -6.79
N ARG A 29 6.10 10.86 -7.70
CA ARG A 29 5.79 10.56 -9.11
C ARG A 29 5.27 9.13 -9.28
N LEU A 30 4.24 8.79 -8.50
CA LEU A 30 3.62 7.48 -8.45
C LEU A 30 2.10 7.65 -8.43
N HIS A 31 1.40 6.82 -9.18
CA HIS A 31 -0.06 6.70 -9.13
C HIS A 31 -0.48 5.27 -8.82
N LEU A 32 -1.64 5.10 -8.21
CA LEU A 32 -2.30 3.82 -8.08
C LEU A 32 -3.08 3.52 -9.35
N ILE A 33 -2.92 2.30 -9.83
CA ILE A 33 -3.62 1.80 -11.01
C ILE A 33 -4.21 0.43 -10.74
N GLU A 34 -5.26 0.09 -11.47
CA GLU A 34 -5.83 -1.25 -11.44
C GLU A 34 -4.88 -2.24 -12.12
N TYR A 35 -4.61 -3.36 -11.44
CA TYR A 35 -3.82 -4.46 -11.95
C TYR A 35 -4.35 -5.77 -11.36
N GLN A 36 -4.90 -6.63 -12.21
CA GLN A 36 -5.46 -7.93 -11.81
C GLN A 36 -6.53 -7.85 -10.71
N GLY A 37 -7.33 -6.78 -10.71
CA GLY A 37 -8.40 -6.56 -9.72
C GLY A 37 -7.94 -5.96 -8.38
N ASP A 38 -6.64 -5.69 -8.22
CA ASP A 38 -6.05 -4.96 -7.09
C ASP A 38 -5.59 -3.56 -7.52
N LEU A 39 -5.25 -2.71 -6.56
CA LEU A 39 -4.49 -1.48 -6.80
C LEU A 39 -2.98 -1.73 -6.64
N ARG A 40 -2.20 -1.22 -7.60
CA ARG A 40 -0.74 -1.26 -7.59
C ARG A 40 -0.18 0.14 -7.81
N LEU A 41 0.92 0.44 -7.12
CA LEU A 41 1.72 1.63 -7.40
C LEU A 41 2.38 1.46 -8.77
N CYS A 42 2.31 2.50 -9.59
CA CYS A 42 2.95 2.60 -10.90
C CYS A 42 3.78 3.86 -10.95
N GLU A 43 5.03 3.73 -11.39
CA GLU A 43 5.94 4.83 -11.56
C GLU A 43 5.60 5.66 -12.80
N ASP A 44 5.50 6.97 -12.64
CA ASP A 44 5.12 7.85 -13.73
C ASP A 44 6.18 7.91 -14.82
N GLU A 45 7.46 7.90 -14.44
CA GLU A 45 8.58 8.07 -15.37
C GLU A 45 8.83 6.88 -16.29
N THR A 46 8.43 5.68 -15.89
CA THR A 46 8.75 4.45 -16.63
C THR A 46 7.52 3.63 -16.99
N GLY A 47 6.42 3.78 -16.24
CA GLY A 47 5.26 2.89 -16.30
C GLY A 47 5.46 1.55 -15.59
N LEU A 48 6.58 1.34 -14.89
CA LEU A 48 6.86 0.13 -14.13
C LEU A 48 5.97 0.05 -12.88
N LEU A 49 5.59 -1.17 -12.49
CA LEU A 49 4.91 -1.43 -11.22
C LEU A 49 5.91 -1.37 -10.06
N VAL A 50 5.48 -0.85 -8.92
CA VAL A 50 6.28 -0.86 -7.69
C VAL A 50 5.79 -1.96 -6.77
N GLY A 51 6.70 -2.83 -6.34
CA GLY A 51 6.37 -3.92 -5.41
C GLY A 51 5.90 -3.37 -4.06
N PRO A 52 4.87 -3.96 -3.42
CA PRO A 52 4.34 -3.49 -2.12
C PRO A 52 5.32 -3.69 -0.94
N THR A 53 6.43 -4.39 -1.18
CA THR A 53 7.51 -4.65 -0.23
C THR A 53 8.76 -3.84 -0.51
N ASP A 54 8.73 -2.95 -1.51
CA ASP A 54 9.87 -2.12 -1.86
C ASP A 54 10.22 -1.19 -0.69
N GLN A 55 11.45 -1.35 -0.17
CA GLN A 55 11.89 -0.63 1.02
C GLN A 55 12.02 0.88 0.79
N ARG A 56 12.18 1.30 -0.47
CA ARG A 56 12.32 2.72 -0.84
C ARG A 56 11.02 3.49 -0.67
N LEU A 57 9.87 2.81 -0.68
CA LEU A 57 8.56 3.42 -0.41
C LEU A 57 8.54 4.11 0.96
N HIS A 58 9.17 3.50 1.97
CA HIS A 58 9.20 4.06 3.31
C HIS A 58 9.90 5.43 3.36
N LEU A 59 10.98 5.61 2.58
CA LEU A 59 11.70 6.87 2.50
C LEU A 59 10.87 7.97 1.83
N ALA A 60 9.94 7.59 0.95
CA ALA A 60 9.00 8.50 0.31
C ALA A 60 7.76 8.82 1.19
N GLY A 61 7.72 8.35 2.44
CA GLY A 61 6.55 8.49 3.30
C GLY A 61 5.38 7.59 2.89
N LEU A 62 5.66 6.50 2.17
CA LEU A 62 4.69 5.54 1.67
C LEU A 62 4.81 4.23 2.44
N TYR A 63 3.75 3.90 3.15
CA TYR A 63 3.72 2.83 4.13
C TYR A 63 2.80 1.74 3.60
N ALA A 64 3.35 0.81 2.81
CA ALA A 64 2.59 -0.30 2.22
C ALA A 64 2.86 -1.62 2.95
N THR A 65 1.85 -2.48 3.13
CA THR A 65 2.04 -3.85 3.63
C THR A 65 0.86 -4.77 3.34
N ASN A 66 1.13 -6.08 3.28
CA ASN A 66 0.09 -7.08 3.56
C ASN A 66 -0.17 -7.12 5.06
N LEU A 67 -1.43 -7.24 5.45
CA LEU A 67 -1.82 -7.46 6.83
C LEU A 67 -1.48 -8.89 7.26
N ARG A 68 -1.48 -9.12 8.57
CA ARG A 68 -1.29 -10.43 9.20
C ARG A 68 -2.50 -10.78 10.06
N GLY A 69 -2.70 -12.08 10.26
CA GLY A 69 -3.73 -12.62 11.12
C GLY A 69 -5.02 -12.95 10.35
N GLU A 70 -4.93 -13.12 9.04
CA GLU A 70 -6.03 -13.33 8.11
C GLU A 70 -6.97 -14.47 8.58
N ARG A 71 -6.40 -15.54 9.16
CA ARG A 71 -7.18 -16.65 9.74
C ARG A 71 -7.95 -16.28 11.00
N TYR A 72 -7.36 -15.46 11.88
CA TYR A 72 -7.97 -15.04 13.13
C TYR A 72 -9.06 -13.99 12.91
N TYR A 73 -8.90 -13.16 11.87
CA TYR A 73 -9.80 -12.05 11.54
C TYR A 73 -10.66 -12.32 10.30
N ALA A 74 -10.72 -13.58 9.83
CA ALA A 74 -11.42 -13.96 8.59
C ALA A 74 -12.90 -13.53 8.59
N LYS A 75 -13.58 -13.65 9.74
CA LYS A 75 -14.98 -13.22 9.89
C LYS A 75 -15.11 -11.70 9.69
N ALA A 76 -14.31 -10.92 10.40
CA ALA A 76 -14.33 -9.46 10.29
C ALA A 76 -13.97 -9.00 8.86
N ALA A 77 -12.97 -9.64 8.24
CA ALA A 77 -12.56 -9.35 6.88
C ALA A 77 -13.65 -9.68 5.85
N ARG A 78 -14.42 -10.75 6.06
CA ARG A 78 -15.56 -11.12 5.21
C ARG A 78 -16.74 -10.17 5.35
N GLU A 79 -16.97 -9.62 6.54
CA GLU A 79 -18.09 -8.70 6.79
C GLU A 79 -17.80 -7.27 6.29
N ALA A 80 -16.53 -6.88 6.22
CA ALA A 80 -16.09 -5.56 5.81
C ALA A 80 -16.10 -5.34 4.27
N ASP A 81 -16.26 -4.08 3.85
CA ASP A 81 -15.93 -3.67 2.48
C ASP A 81 -14.45 -3.33 2.37
N LEU A 82 -13.66 -4.29 1.90
CA LEU A 82 -12.20 -4.18 1.71
C LEU A 82 -11.82 -4.14 0.23
N ARG A 83 -12.77 -3.82 -0.66
CA ARG A 83 -12.45 -3.60 -2.08
C ARG A 83 -11.30 -2.60 -2.21
N PRO A 84 -10.38 -2.74 -3.18
CA PRO A 84 -9.27 -1.81 -3.35
C PRO A 84 -9.74 -0.34 -3.41
N GLY A 85 -8.99 0.54 -2.77
CA GLY A 85 -9.27 1.97 -2.65
C GLY A 85 -10.18 2.36 -1.49
N ARG A 86 -10.71 1.40 -0.72
CA ARG A 86 -11.54 1.69 0.46
C ARG A 86 -10.71 2.22 1.62
N LEU A 87 -11.25 3.20 2.33
CA LEU A 87 -10.65 3.71 3.56
C LEU A 87 -10.68 2.64 4.65
N VAL A 88 -9.61 2.61 5.44
CA VAL A 88 -9.49 1.77 6.62
C VAL A 88 -8.85 2.58 7.74
N ARG A 89 -9.17 2.26 8.98
CA ARG A 89 -8.61 2.94 10.15
C ARG A 89 -7.37 2.19 10.61
N LEU A 90 -6.26 2.92 10.73
CA LEU A 90 -5.02 2.43 11.34
C LEU A 90 -5.05 2.82 12.82
N VAL A 91 -5.06 1.84 13.71
CA VAL A 91 -5.26 2.03 15.15
C VAL A 91 -4.02 1.53 15.91
N PRO A 92 -3.25 2.43 16.54
CA PRO A 92 -2.19 2.04 17.46
C PRO A 92 -2.73 1.39 18.72
N GLU A 93 -2.08 0.31 19.17
CA GLU A 93 -2.38 -0.37 20.42
C GLU A 93 -1.14 -0.39 21.33
N PRO A 94 -0.78 0.74 21.97
CA PRO A 94 0.43 0.85 22.78
C PRO A 94 0.44 -0.09 23.99
N ASP A 95 -0.74 -0.45 24.50
CA ASP A 95 -0.93 -1.35 25.64
C ASP A 95 -1.08 -2.83 25.21
N ASN A 96 -0.85 -3.16 23.93
CA ASN A 96 -0.94 -4.54 23.45
C ASN A 96 0.12 -5.42 24.15
N PRO A 97 -0.29 -6.52 24.81
CA PRO A 97 0.61 -7.32 25.65
C PRO A 97 1.71 -8.06 24.87
N ASN A 98 1.56 -8.22 23.55
CA ASN A 98 2.49 -8.96 22.71
C ASN A 98 3.46 -8.05 21.94
N ASP A 99 3.04 -6.84 21.62
CA ASP A 99 3.83 -5.85 20.89
C ASP A 99 3.32 -4.43 21.15
N PRO A 100 4.04 -3.58 21.91
CA PRO A 100 3.63 -2.20 22.17
C PRO A 100 3.66 -1.29 20.93
N ASN A 101 4.14 -1.80 19.78
CA ASN A 101 4.05 -1.11 18.50
C ASN A 101 2.95 -1.68 17.61
N ALA A 102 2.05 -2.52 18.14
CA ALA A 102 0.99 -3.13 17.37
C ALA A 102 0.14 -2.05 16.68
N LEU A 103 -0.04 -2.22 15.37
CA LEU A 103 -0.95 -1.39 14.57
C LEU A 103 -2.02 -2.30 13.99
N ALA A 104 -3.21 -2.22 14.58
CA ALA A 104 -4.39 -2.90 14.08
C ALA A 104 -5.00 -2.10 12.92
N VAL A 105 -5.53 -2.81 11.93
CA VAL A 105 -6.27 -2.21 10.82
C VAL A 105 -7.71 -2.62 10.93
N TYR A 106 -8.57 -1.61 11.01
CA TYR A 106 -10.01 -1.76 11.09
C TYR A 106 -10.65 -1.31 9.77
N PRO A 107 -11.81 -1.88 9.41
CA PRO A 107 -12.62 -1.30 8.36
C PRO A 107 -13.03 0.13 8.76
N GLU A 108 -13.37 0.95 7.78
CA GLU A 108 -13.87 2.31 8.03
C GLU A 108 -15.01 2.28 9.06
N GLN A 109 -15.96 1.35 8.87
CA GLN A 109 -17.04 1.07 9.80
C GLN A 109 -16.95 -0.37 10.31
N GLY A 110 -17.08 -0.55 11.62
CA GLY A 110 -17.09 -1.87 12.25
C GLY A 110 -16.27 -1.92 13.55
N PRO A 111 -16.60 -2.84 14.47
CA PRO A 111 -16.02 -2.86 15.81
C PRO A 111 -14.70 -3.63 15.90
N GLY A 112 -14.34 -4.44 14.90
CA GLY A 112 -13.19 -5.36 14.98
C GLY A 112 -12.14 -5.12 13.90
N PRO A 113 -10.85 -5.47 14.17
CA PRO A 113 -9.81 -5.37 13.16
C PRO A 113 -9.96 -6.48 12.11
N VAL A 114 -9.49 -6.20 10.89
CA VAL A 114 -9.38 -7.15 9.77
C VAL A 114 -7.97 -7.73 9.64
N GLY A 115 -7.03 -7.23 10.44
CA GLY A 115 -5.66 -7.70 10.50
C GLY A 115 -4.73 -6.68 11.11
N TYR A 116 -3.45 -7.03 11.17
CA TYR A 116 -2.40 -6.21 11.78
C TYR A 116 -1.27 -5.93 10.80
N VAL A 117 -0.66 -4.75 10.90
CA VAL A 117 0.64 -4.49 10.26
C VAL A 117 1.67 -5.45 10.85
N ASN A 118 2.57 -5.99 10.03
CA ASN A 118 3.58 -6.90 10.55
C ASN A 118 4.52 -6.19 11.56
N LYS A 119 5.00 -6.92 12.57
CA LYS A 119 5.80 -6.39 13.70
C LYS A 119 6.96 -5.49 13.29
N ALA A 120 7.69 -5.87 12.24
CA ALA A 120 8.83 -5.09 11.74
C ALA A 120 8.41 -3.70 11.21
N LYS A 121 7.34 -3.61 10.42
CA LYS A 121 6.84 -2.33 9.90
C LYS A 121 6.07 -1.56 10.97
N ALA A 122 5.31 -2.25 11.82
CA ALA A 122 4.55 -1.64 12.89
C ALA A 122 5.45 -0.79 13.82
N ARG A 123 6.67 -1.27 14.09
CA ARG A 123 7.70 -0.51 14.82
C ARG A 123 8.10 0.81 14.14
N SER A 124 8.29 0.82 12.82
CA SER A 124 8.69 2.06 12.13
C SER A 124 7.49 3.01 11.94
N TRP A 125 6.32 2.48 11.64
CA TRP A 125 5.10 3.27 11.45
C TRP A 125 4.61 3.89 12.77
N SER A 126 4.70 3.16 13.89
CA SER A 126 4.32 3.68 15.21
C SER A 126 5.17 4.88 15.62
N LYS A 127 6.46 4.91 15.26
CA LYS A 127 7.32 6.08 15.49
C LYS A 127 6.84 7.29 14.70
N VAL A 128 6.46 7.08 13.44
CA VAL A 128 5.92 8.14 12.57
C VAL A 128 4.63 8.71 13.16
N LEU A 129 3.72 7.84 13.60
CA LEU A 129 2.47 8.25 14.25
C LEU A 129 2.71 8.98 15.58
N ALA A 130 3.67 8.51 16.39
CA ALA A 130 4.03 9.15 17.67
C ALA A 130 4.64 10.55 17.48
N GLN A 131 5.21 10.85 16.31
CA GLN A 131 5.66 12.20 15.93
C GLN A 131 4.51 13.12 15.50
N GLY A 132 3.25 12.66 15.58
CA GLY A 132 2.07 13.44 15.20
C GLY A 132 1.79 13.45 13.69
N VAL A 133 2.51 12.64 12.90
CA VAL A 133 2.24 12.52 11.46
C VAL A 133 0.88 11.88 11.27
N ARG A 134 0.03 12.55 10.50
CA ARG A 134 -1.30 12.04 10.15
C ARG A 134 -1.18 11.16 8.91
N LEU A 135 -1.61 9.90 9.05
CA LEU A 135 -1.67 8.96 7.94
C LEU A 135 -3.13 8.65 7.58
N ARG A 136 -3.47 8.73 6.30
CA ARG A 136 -4.69 8.13 5.73
C ARG A 136 -4.31 6.77 5.17
N THR A 137 -5.16 5.77 5.43
CA THR A 137 -4.91 4.39 5.00
C THR A 137 -6.02 3.91 4.08
N ILE A 138 -5.65 3.28 2.98
CA ILE A 138 -6.56 2.64 2.02
C ILE A 138 -6.17 1.18 1.79
N THR A 139 -7.11 0.37 1.33
CA THR A 139 -6.86 -0.98 0.83
C THR A 139 -6.21 -0.93 -0.56
N LEU A 140 -5.17 -1.73 -0.77
CA LEU A 140 -4.60 -2.04 -2.08
C LEU A 140 -5.16 -3.35 -2.65
N ARG A 141 -5.46 -4.30 -1.76
CA ARG A 141 -6.00 -5.62 -2.06
C ARG A 141 -7.00 -6.00 -0.98
N GLY A 142 -8.09 -6.65 -1.39
CA GLY A 142 -9.11 -7.20 -0.50
C GLY A 142 -10.35 -7.58 -1.28
N THR A 143 -11.44 -7.86 -0.58
CA THR A 143 -12.71 -8.28 -1.20
C THR A 143 -13.88 -7.45 -0.66
N GLY A 144 -15.03 -7.52 -1.35
CA GLY A 144 -16.25 -6.88 -0.87
C GLY A 144 -16.98 -7.70 0.21
N PRO A 145 -17.99 -7.12 0.87
CA PRO A 145 -18.73 -7.78 1.92
C PRO A 145 -19.33 -9.12 1.49
N GLY A 146 -19.36 -10.09 2.41
CA GLY A 146 -19.89 -11.43 2.20
C GLY A 146 -18.95 -12.39 1.48
N LYS A 147 -17.85 -11.91 0.89
CA LYS A 147 -16.88 -12.73 0.16
C LYS A 147 -15.72 -13.18 1.06
N PRO A 148 -15.19 -14.40 0.89
CA PRO A 148 -13.91 -14.78 1.50
C PRO A 148 -12.82 -13.77 1.15
N CYS A 149 -11.94 -13.47 2.11
CA CYS A 149 -10.83 -12.54 1.94
C CYS A 149 -9.54 -13.21 2.43
N ASP A 150 -8.76 -13.74 1.50
CA ASP A 150 -7.56 -14.52 1.84
C ASP A 150 -6.33 -13.63 2.10
N ALA A 151 -6.37 -12.38 1.64
CA ALA A 151 -5.31 -11.42 1.84
C ALA A 151 -5.86 -9.98 1.77
N VAL A 152 -5.39 -9.15 2.69
CA VAL A 152 -5.62 -7.71 2.68
C VAL A 152 -4.27 -7.03 2.59
N ALA A 153 -4.13 -6.08 1.65
CA ALA A 153 -2.98 -5.20 1.59
C ALA A 153 -3.43 -3.76 1.76
N VAL A 154 -2.61 -2.93 2.38
CA VAL A 154 -2.91 -1.52 2.63
C VAL A 154 -1.75 -0.62 2.23
N LEU A 155 -2.09 0.64 1.95
CA LEU A 155 -1.17 1.76 1.81
C LEU A 155 -1.60 2.86 2.78
N ALA A 156 -0.66 3.34 3.58
CA ALA A 156 -0.80 4.54 4.39
C ALA A 156 0.19 5.62 3.93
N ALA A 157 -0.24 6.88 3.92
CA ALA A 157 0.60 8.04 3.61
C ALA A 157 -0.07 9.34 4.12
N ASP A 158 0.57 10.50 3.94
CA ASP A 158 -0.09 11.81 4.11
C ASP A 158 -1.40 11.83 3.28
N PRO A 159 -2.52 12.35 3.81
CA PRO A 159 -3.80 12.38 3.10
C PRO A 159 -3.73 12.97 1.69
N ARG A 160 -2.94 14.03 1.49
CA ARG A 160 -2.78 14.67 0.17
C ARG A 160 -2.01 13.78 -0.80
N VAL A 161 -1.09 12.97 -0.29
CA VAL A 161 -0.36 11.98 -1.10
C VAL A 161 -1.29 10.84 -1.50
N ILE A 162 -2.17 10.36 -0.61
CA ILE A 162 -3.21 9.38 -0.97
C ILE A 162 -4.14 9.94 -2.05
N ASP A 163 -4.61 11.18 -1.90
CA ASP A 163 -5.48 11.82 -2.89
C ASP A 163 -4.79 11.97 -4.25
N HIS A 164 -3.51 12.36 -4.24
CA HIS A 164 -2.69 12.41 -5.45
C HIS A 164 -2.56 11.03 -6.11
N MET A 165 -2.22 10.00 -5.34
CA MET A 165 -2.02 8.66 -5.86
C MET A 165 -3.29 8.03 -6.42
N LEU A 166 -4.45 8.33 -5.83
CA LEU A 166 -5.75 7.87 -6.33
C LEU A 166 -6.25 8.69 -7.53
N SER A 167 -5.67 9.86 -7.79
CA SER A 167 -6.08 10.68 -8.93
C SER A 167 -5.74 9.98 -10.25
N PRO A 168 -6.49 10.27 -11.33
CA PRO A 168 -6.20 9.69 -12.63
C PRO A 168 -4.75 9.98 -13.05
N ARG A 169 -4.02 8.95 -13.45
CA ARG A 169 -2.65 9.09 -13.93
C ARG A 169 -2.63 10.03 -15.15
N PRO A 170 -1.79 11.08 -15.17
CA PRO A 170 -1.79 12.08 -16.23
C PRO A 170 -1.63 11.51 -17.64
N ILE A 171 -2.38 12.11 -18.59
CA ILE A 171 -2.27 11.81 -20.02
C ILE A 171 -0.87 12.22 -20.50
N GLY A 172 -0.23 11.36 -21.30
CA GLY A 172 1.11 11.59 -21.86
C GLY A 172 2.25 10.97 -21.06
N LEU A 173 1.99 10.40 -19.88
CA LEU A 173 2.96 9.58 -19.18
C LEU A 173 3.15 8.23 -19.91
N PRO A 174 4.35 7.61 -19.83
CA PRO A 174 4.60 6.28 -20.36
C PRO A 174 3.51 5.28 -19.99
N THR A 175 2.99 4.54 -20.96
CA THR A 175 1.99 3.49 -20.75
C THR A 175 2.50 2.50 -19.70
N PRO A 176 1.67 2.10 -18.70
CA PRO A 176 2.05 1.06 -17.76
C PRO A 176 2.54 -0.18 -18.49
N VAL A 177 3.70 -0.71 -18.09
CA VAL A 177 4.41 -1.73 -18.86
C VAL A 177 3.60 -3.00 -19.10
N PHE A 178 2.72 -3.39 -18.17
CA PHE A 178 1.86 -4.58 -18.32
C PHE A 178 0.70 -4.38 -19.31
N LEU A 179 0.41 -3.13 -19.72
CA LEU A 179 -0.58 -2.80 -20.75
C LEU A 179 0.07 -2.66 -22.13
N ARG A 180 1.41 -2.67 -22.22
CA ARG A 180 2.11 -2.70 -23.49
C ARG A 180 1.94 -4.13 -24.03
N SER A 181 0.95 -4.31 -24.89
CA SER A 181 0.77 -5.57 -25.62
C SER A 181 2.08 -5.96 -26.31
N HIS A 182 2.48 -7.23 -26.18
CA HIS A 182 3.51 -7.85 -27.00
C HIS A 182 3.11 -7.89 -28.48
#